data_AF-A0A529FDW6-F1
#
_entry.id   AF-A0A529FDW6-F1
#
_cell.length_a   1.000
_cell.length_b   1.000
_cell.length_c   1.000
_cell.angle_alpha   90.00
_cell.angle_beta   90.00
_cell.angle_gamma   90.00
#
_symmetry.space_group_name_H-M   'P 1'
#
loop_
_entity.id
_entity.type
_entity.pdbx_description
1 polymer ?
#
loop_
_entity_poly.entity_id
_entity_poly.type
_entity_poly.pdbx_seq_one_letter_code
_entity_poly.pdbx_strand_id
1 'polypeptide(L)'
;MLAFILAVALPLASAAEDMPGDPNKLRIEDASGKTIAVFTVQQLQSDFEQQTYDTRTPWTHEHETIVYRGPLLESVLKRTGLADAADLKIIAYDDF
;
A
#
# COMPACT_ATOMS: atom_id res chain seq x y z
N MET A 1 37.25 -37.55 13.93
CA MET A 1 37.62 -36.16 13.61
C MET A 1 36.36 -35.51 13.03
N LEU A 2 35.72 -34.60 13.77
CA LEU A 2 34.41 -34.01 13.42
C LEU A 2 34.56 -33.06 12.21
N ALA A 3 33.69 -33.19 11.21
CA ALA A 3 33.58 -32.23 10.11
C ALA A 3 32.62 -31.10 10.51
N PHE A 4 33.12 -29.86 10.53
CA PHE A 4 32.33 -28.65 10.76
C PHE A 4 31.77 -28.19 9.40
N ILE A 5 30.47 -28.33 9.19
CA ILE A 5 29.78 -27.74 8.04
C ILE A 5 29.45 -26.29 8.40
N LEU A 6 30.21 -25.35 7.85
CA LEU A 6 29.92 -23.92 7.95
C LEU A 6 28.79 -23.58 6.97
N ALA A 7 27.55 -23.52 7.48
CA ALA A 7 26.43 -22.99 6.72
C ALA A 7 26.57 -21.46 6.62
N VAL A 8 27.05 -20.98 5.48
CA VAL A 8 27.07 -19.55 5.15
C VAL A 8 25.63 -19.13 4.84
N ALA A 9 24.95 -18.55 5.83
CA ALA A 9 23.69 -17.86 5.61
C ALA A 9 23.99 -16.56 4.88
N LEU A 10 23.72 -16.53 3.56
CA LEU A 10 23.72 -15.30 2.79
C LEU A 10 22.58 -14.42 3.31
N PRO A 11 22.83 -13.16 3.72
CA PRO A 11 21.75 -12.25 4.01
C PRO A 11 21.01 -11.99 2.69
N LEU A 12 19.74 -12.40 2.62
CA LEU A 12 18.79 -11.89 1.64
C LEU A 12 18.60 -10.41 1.96
N ALA A 13 19.51 -9.57 1.47
CA ALA A 13 19.27 -8.15 1.37
C ALA A 13 18.09 -7.99 0.42
N SER A 14 16.88 -7.78 0.98
CA SER A 14 15.79 -7.22 0.22
C SER A 14 16.22 -5.81 -0.16
N ALA A 15 16.73 -5.68 -1.38
CA ALA A 15 16.85 -4.40 -2.02
C ALA A 15 15.41 -3.92 -2.25
N ALA A 16 14.88 -3.14 -1.31
CA ALA A 16 13.81 -2.22 -1.64
C ALA A 16 14.38 -1.32 -2.73
N GLU A 17 14.00 -1.58 -3.98
CA GLU A 17 14.40 -0.74 -5.10
C GLU A 17 13.91 0.68 -4.81
N ASP A 18 14.86 1.57 -4.57
CA ASP A 18 14.65 3.00 -4.52
C ASP A 18 14.27 3.45 -5.93
N MET A 19 12.98 3.33 -6.24
CA MET A 19 12.41 3.74 -7.51
C MET A 19 11.71 5.09 -7.25
N PRO A 20 12.07 6.17 -7.97
CA PRO A 20 11.30 7.41 -7.91
C PRO A 20 9.93 7.10 -8.50
N GLY A 21 8.96 6.79 -7.64
CA GLY A 21 7.64 6.38 -8.08
C GLY A 21 6.80 7.59 -8.49
N ASP A 22 5.86 7.32 -9.37
CA ASP A 22 4.88 8.30 -9.83
C ASP A 22 3.83 8.51 -8.72
N PRO A 23 3.70 9.72 -8.15
CA PRO A 23 2.75 9.99 -7.06
C PRO A 23 1.28 9.84 -7.49
N ASN A 24 1.00 9.75 -8.80
CA ASN A 24 -0.34 9.52 -9.34
C ASN A 24 -0.67 8.03 -9.53
N LYS A 25 0.11 7.13 -8.94
CA LYS A 25 -0.12 5.69 -9.00
C LYS A 25 -0.11 5.07 -7.60
N LEU A 26 -1.07 4.21 -7.35
CA LEU A 26 -1.07 3.34 -6.18
C LEU A 26 -0.32 2.05 -6.52
N ARG A 27 0.79 1.81 -5.82
CA ARG A 27 1.56 0.56 -5.90
C ARG A 27 1.20 -0.34 -4.74
N ILE A 28 0.88 -1.59 -5.02
CA ILE A 28 0.64 -2.63 -4.01
C ILE A 28 1.83 -3.58 -4.05
N GLU A 29 2.46 -3.77 -2.90
CA GLU A 29 3.59 -4.66 -2.70
C GLU A 29 3.23 -5.78 -1.73
N ASP A 30 3.81 -6.97 -1.95
CA ASP A 30 3.78 -8.02 -0.93
C ASP A 30 4.81 -7.75 0.19
N ALA A 31 4.82 -8.59 1.22
CA ALA A 31 5.72 -8.44 2.37
C ALA A 31 7.23 -8.50 2.02
N SER A 32 7.60 -8.99 0.83
CA SER A 32 8.98 -9.00 0.35
C SER A 32 9.41 -7.69 -0.32
N GLY A 33 8.46 -6.77 -0.56
CA GLY A 33 8.66 -5.53 -1.33
C GLY A 33 8.42 -5.70 -2.84
N LYS A 34 7.98 -6.88 -3.28
CA LYS A 34 7.68 -7.12 -4.69
C LYS A 34 6.36 -6.47 -5.06
N THR A 35 6.36 -5.65 -6.10
CA THR A 35 5.12 -5.09 -6.66
C THR A 35 4.26 -6.20 -7.26
N ILE A 36 3.02 -6.28 -6.79
CA ILE A 36 2.02 -7.25 -7.26
C ILE A 36 0.89 -6.57 -8.05
N ALA A 37 0.67 -5.27 -7.86
CA ALA A 37 -0.26 -4.49 -8.66
C ALA A 37 0.14 -3.00 -8.68
N VAL A 38 -0.25 -2.32 -9.76
CA VAL A 38 -0.18 -0.87 -9.90
C VAL A 38 -1.50 -0.38 -10.46
N PHE A 39 -2.10 0.61 -9.82
CA PHE A 39 -3.34 1.25 -10.26
C PHE A 39 -3.11 2.73 -10.54
N THR A 40 -3.60 3.22 -11.68
CA THR A 40 -3.70 4.66 -11.92
C THR A 40 -4.89 5.26 -11.19
N VAL A 41 -4.90 6.57 -10.96
CA VAL A 41 -6.08 7.27 -10.43
C VAL A 41 -7.35 6.97 -11.25
N GLN A 42 -7.23 6.94 -12.58
CA GLN A 42 -8.37 6.64 -13.46
C GLN A 42 -8.92 5.23 -13.21
N GLN A 43 -8.06 4.22 -13.08
CA GLN A 43 -8.49 2.85 -12.76
C GLN A 43 -9.13 2.76 -11.38
N LEU A 44 -8.59 3.48 -10.38
CA LEU A 44 -9.20 3.54 -9.05
C LEU A 44 -10.61 4.15 -9.08
N GLN A 45 -10.87 5.08 -9.99
CA GLN A 45 -12.18 5.73 -10.17
C GLN A 45 -13.17 4.88 -10.97
N SER A 46 -12.72 4.16 -12.00
CA SER A 46 -13.60 3.42 -12.93
C SER A 46 -13.82 1.96 -12.56
N ASP A 47 -12.80 1.30 -12.01
CA ASP A 47 -12.79 -0.16 -11.90
C ASP A 47 -13.29 -0.66 -10.54
N PHE A 48 -13.59 0.26 -9.63
CA PHE A 48 -14.02 -0.01 -8.27
C PHE A 48 -15.26 0.82 -7.94
N GLU A 49 -16.13 0.27 -7.09
CA GLU A 49 -17.25 1.01 -6.56
C GLU A 49 -16.76 2.20 -5.71
N GLN A 50 -17.20 3.40 -6.08
CA GLN A 50 -16.82 4.62 -5.38
C GLN A 50 -17.70 4.84 -4.15
N GLN A 51 -17.05 5.13 -3.03
CA GLN A 51 -17.71 5.51 -1.79
C GLN A 51 -17.53 7.01 -1.54
N THR A 52 -18.44 7.59 -0.75
CA THR A 52 -18.34 8.96 -0.25
C THR A 52 -18.52 8.96 1.25
N TYR A 53 -17.58 9.58 1.97
CA TYR A 53 -17.58 9.65 3.43
C TYR A 53 -17.37 11.08 3.91
N ASP A 54 -18.30 11.55 4.74
CA ASP A 54 -18.13 12.79 5.50
C ASP A 54 -17.37 12.47 6.79
N THR A 55 -16.11 12.89 6.85
CA THR A 55 -15.22 12.57 7.97
C THR A 55 -14.90 13.83 8.77
N ARG A 56 -15.18 13.77 10.08
CA ARG A 56 -14.64 14.73 11.03
C ARG A 56 -13.23 14.30 11.39
N THR A 57 -12.22 15.01 10.91
CA THR A 57 -10.84 14.72 11.30
C THR A 57 -10.50 15.49 12.59
N PRO A 58 -9.55 15.01 13.42
CA PRO A 58 -9.17 15.69 14.66
C PRO A 58 -8.64 17.13 14.48
N TRP A 59 -8.28 17.51 13.27
CA TRP A 59 -7.69 18.81 12.91
C TRP A 59 -8.65 19.73 12.16
N THR A 60 -9.91 19.34 11.94
CA THR A 60 -10.92 20.27 11.41
C THR A 60 -11.53 21.11 12.52
N HIS A 61 -11.96 22.33 12.20
CA HIS A 61 -12.65 23.19 13.17
C HIS A 61 -13.95 22.54 13.67
N GLU A 62 -14.46 22.99 14.82
CA GLU A 62 -15.77 22.52 15.29
C GLU A 62 -16.83 22.77 14.19
N HIS A 63 -17.50 21.68 13.78
CA HIS A 63 -18.52 21.61 12.70
C HIS A 63 -18.00 21.56 11.26
N GLU A 64 -16.68 21.47 11.04
CA GLU A 64 -16.12 21.23 9.71
C GLU A 64 -15.91 19.73 9.46
N THR A 65 -16.48 19.24 8.36
CA THR A 65 -16.33 17.87 7.87
C THR A 65 -15.66 17.88 6.51
N ILE A 66 -14.68 17.01 6.32
CA ILE A 66 -14.04 16.80 5.02
C ILE A 66 -14.75 15.66 4.31
N VAL A 67 -15.16 15.91 3.06
CA VAL A 67 -15.75 14.91 2.18
C VAL A 67 -14.64 14.15 1.47
N TYR A 68 -14.49 12.87 1.76
CA TYR A 68 -13.57 11.98 1.04
C TYR A 68 -14.33 11.12 0.03
N ARG A 69 -13.75 10.92 -1.14
CA ARG A 69 -14.31 10.10 -2.22
C ARG A 69 -13.26 9.15 -2.76
N GLY A 70 -13.64 7.90 -2.98
CA GLY A 70 -12.74 6.90 -3.54
C GLY A 70 -13.23 5.47 -3.29
N PRO A 71 -12.52 4.47 -3.82
CA PRO A 71 -12.83 3.08 -3.53
C PRO A 71 -12.48 2.72 -2.08
N LEU A 72 -13.12 1.66 -1.58
CA LEU A 72 -12.68 1.05 -0.32
C LEU A 72 -11.30 0.42 -0.50
N LEU A 73 -10.38 0.70 0.42
CA LEU A 73 -9.06 0.07 0.45
C LEU A 73 -9.18 -1.46 0.50
N GLU A 74 -10.13 -1.99 1.27
CA GLU A 74 -10.43 -3.42 1.34
C GLU A 74 -10.75 -4.03 -0.04
N SER A 75 -11.52 -3.32 -0.87
CA SER A 75 -11.85 -3.78 -2.24
C SER A 75 -10.62 -3.82 -3.15
N VAL A 76 -9.72 -2.84 -3.01
CA VAL A 76 -8.44 -2.82 -3.72
C VAL A 76 -7.58 -4.01 -3.29
N LEU A 77 -7.44 -4.25 -1.98
CA LEU A 77 -6.66 -5.36 -1.44
C LEU A 77 -7.24 -6.73 -1.84
N LYS A 78 -8.56 -6.90 -1.80
CA LYS A 78 -9.26 -8.09 -2.29
C LYS A 78 -8.90 -8.42 -3.74
N ARG A 79 -8.88 -7.43 -4.63
CA ARG A 79 -8.49 -7.62 -6.04
C ARG A 79 -7.05 -8.10 -6.22
N THR A 80 -6.18 -7.82 -5.25
CA THR A 80 -4.77 -8.25 -5.24
C THR A 80 -4.51 -9.54 -4.47
N GLY A 81 -5.55 -10.15 -3.88
CA GLY A 81 -5.39 -11.34 -3.04
C GLY A 81 -4.83 -11.07 -1.65
N LEU A 82 -4.84 -9.81 -1.19
CA LEU A 82 -4.34 -9.38 0.13
C LEU A 82 -5.46 -9.02 1.11
N ALA A 83 -6.68 -9.50 0.89
CA ALA A 83 -7.85 -9.19 1.72
C ALA A 83 -7.64 -9.55 3.21
N ASP A 84 -6.94 -10.67 3.45
CA ASP A 84 -6.74 -11.25 4.77
C ASP A 84 -5.35 -10.92 5.36
N ALA A 85 -4.67 -9.90 4.82
CA ALA A 85 -3.40 -9.44 5.38
C ALA A 85 -3.63 -8.91 6.82
N ALA A 86 -2.87 -9.45 7.77
CA ALA A 86 -3.00 -9.09 9.18
C ALA A 86 -2.51 -7.66 9.47
N ASP A 87 -1.49 -7.21 8.71
CA ASP A 87 -0.85 -5.92 8.88
C ASP A 87 -0.69 -5.22 7.52
N LEU A 88 -0.83 -3.91 7.52
CA LEU A 88 -0.66 -3.06 6.35
C LEU A 88 0.32 -1.93 6.66
N LYS A 89 1.29 -1.73 5.77
CA LYS A 89 2.14 -0.53 5.77
C LYS A 89 1.68 0.37 4.64
N ILE A 90 1.30 1.60 4.98
CA ILE A 90 0.94 2.64 4.01
C ILE A 90 2.12 3.61 3.90
N ILE A 91 2.54 3.89 2.67
CA ILE A 91 3.58 4.86 2.35
C ILE A 91 2.96 5.87 1.41
N ALA A 92 3.07 7.16 1.76
CA ALA A 92 2.69 8.27 0.91
C ALA A 92 3.93 9.12 0.62
N TYR A 93 3.90 9.83 -0.50
CA TYR A 93 4.86 10.91 -0.75
C TYR A 93 4.52 12.09 0.14
N ASP A 94 5.54 12.78 0.64
CA ASP A 94 5.33 14.06 1.34
C ASP A 94 4.76 15.10 0.34
N ASP A 95 3.95 16.03 0.86
CA ASP A 95 3.40 17.19 0.13
C ASP A 95 2.53 16.87 -1.11
N PHE A 96 1.93 15.67 -1.19
CA PHE A 96 1.02 15.23 -2.26
C PHE A 96 -0.37 14.86 -1.75
#